data_AF-A0A0N1J2Q8-F1
#
_entry.id   AF-A0A0N1J2Q8-F1
#
_cell.length_a   1.000
_cell.length_b   1.000
_cell.length_c   1.000
_cell.angle_alpha   90.00
_cell.angle_beta   90.00
_cell.angle_gamma   90.00
#
_symmetry.space_group_name_H-M   'P 1'
#
loop_
_entity.id
_entity.type
_entity.pdbx_description
1 polymer ?
#
loop_
_entity_poly.entity_id
_entity_poly.type
_entity_poly.pdbx_seq_one_letter_code
_entity_poly.pdbx_strand_id
1 'polypeptide(L)'
;MGYPMPILLNWKREFNRPSWHFAGSHIAKLESLLAAIQVLLEQTDNSDVSDDDIAVLVDAYDIWFQLPPSVLIERYHQLNREADARVQRQWASLNISADFPIPPPRQDIIVSTAKDCFPDAYSGSDPRYEHWPDSPMPKDMYGDGTDKIPWSFDPARKYKKVRPRCVNSGLIMGSMGGLRDALKRSKEKIDTVAMKGRQLWSDQALIGEVIGDQEIWREWMRQLGSSWNGSTSLNNRDALSHDVRTIADAALLGQRFEFGIGLDYNFTTAPPTCSSEEDGFFVHLLNETNILEESKKAGVPGPIRTNGIPPAMRNINDTLLSSTNWGSVPLYTDFFFGTTPIAIHHNAYIDGLKSSRLRDWWDKMWYHAQLRHLVTQRLQPSAAPPIAELEGGKIVYTAPKEDKASKKARVFSPLEPNFAAVDWDAVCQKPGHGVPWHEELFRDGKGPLEITRE
;
A
#
# COMPACT_ATOMS: atom_id res chain seq x y z
N MET A 1 -3.85 14.21 -10.70
CA MET A 1 -2.71 13.91 -9.81
C MET A 1 -1.41 13.54 -10.53
N GLY A 2 -1.42 13.17 -11.82
CA GLY A 2 -0.18 12.92 -12.57
C GLY A 2 0.36 11.50 -12.50
N TYR A 3 -0.39 10.57 -11.89
CA TYR A 3 -0.11 9.14 -11.98
C TYR A 3 -0.23 8.63 -13.42
N PRO A 4 0.55 7.59 -13.79
CA PRO A 4 0.33 6.83 -15.01
C PRO A 4 -1.11 6.32 -15.15
N MET A 5 -1.52 6.07 -16.39
CA MET A 5 -2.82 5.48 -16.67
C MET A 5 -2.92 4.09 -16.04
N PRO A 6 -4.00 3.81 -15.29
CA PRO A 6 -4.11 2.58 -14.54
C PRO A 6 -4.36 1.37 -15.46
N ILE A 7 -3.92 0.21 -15.00
CA ILE A 7 -4.32 -1.09 -15.52
C ILE A 7 -5.39 -1.65 -14.58
N LEU A 8 -6.62 -1.78 -15.07
CA LEU A 8 -7.72 -2.40 -14.38
C LEU A 8 -7.53 -3.91 -14.42
N LEU A 9 -7.31 -4.49 -13.25
CA LEU A 9 -7.31 -5.92 -13.04
C LEU A 9 -8.75 -6.39 -12.80
N ASN A 10 -9.09 -7.58 -13.27
CA ASN A 10 -10.36 -8.24 -12.96
C ASN A 10 -11.64 -7.53 -13.46
N TRP A 11 -11.51 -6.63 -14.44
CA TRP A 11 -12.65 -5.90 -14.99
C TRP A 11 -13.69 -6.84 -15.66
N LYS A 12 -14.98 -6.69 -15.31
CA LYS A 12 -16.11 -7.52 -15.78
C LYS A 12 -15.93 -9.03 -15.58
N ARG A 13 -15.06 -9.44 -14.65
CA ARG A 13 -14.87 -10.84 -14.32
C ARG A 13 -15.76 -11.25 -13.17
N GLU A 14 -16.39 -12.40 -13.33
CA GLU A 14 -17.04 -13.11 -12.23
C GLU A 14 -16.05 -14.13 -11.68
N PHE A 15 -15.90 -14.13 -10.36
CA PHE A 15 -15.18 -15.19 -9.66
C PHE A 15 -16.20 -16.20 -9.22
N ASN A 16 -16.09 -17.43 -9.73
CA ASN A 16 -17.00 -18.52 -9.42
C ASN A 16 -16.21 -19.64 -8.71
N ARG A 17 -15.56 -19.31 -7.60
CA ARG A 17 -15.05 -20.31 -6.64
C ARG A 17 -16.04 -20.40 -5.47
N PRO A 18 -17.18 -21.13 -5.61
CA PRO A 18 -18.27 -21.12 -4.62
C PRO A 18 -17.86 -21.65 -3.24
N SER A 19 -16.79 -22.42 -3.17
CA SER A 19 -16.18 -22.84 -1.92
C SER A 19 -15.29 -21.76 -1.28
N TRP A 20 -15.18 -20.55 -1.83
CA TRP A 20 -14.31 -19.48 -1.31
C TRP A 20 -15.13 -18.25 -0.92
N HIS A 21 -14.66 -17.49 0.07
CA HIS A 21 -15.37 -16.29 0.51
C HIS A 21 -15.39 -15.23 -0.59
N PHE A 22 -16.50 -14.51 -0.72
CA PHE A 22 -16.78 -13.61 -1.86
C PHE A 22 -16.43 -14.25 -3.23
N ALA A 23 -16.63 -15.57 -3.33
CA ALA A 23 -16.32 -16.39 -4.49
C ALA A 23 -14.87 -16.32 -5.00
N GLY A 24 -13.93 -15.89 -4.14
CA GLY A 24 -12.49 -15.80 -4.41
C GLY A 24 -12.00 -14.47 -4.99
N SER A 25 -12.84 -13.43 -5.04
CA SER A 25 -12.53 -12.13 -5.64
C SER A 25 -11.30 -11.43 -5.02
N HIS A 26 -11.14 -11.51 -3.70
CA HIS A 26 -9.98 -10.96 -3.00
C HIS A 26 -8.68 -11.62 -3.46
N ILE A 27 -8.67 -12.95 -3.51
CA ILE A 27 -7.49 -13.71 -3.92
C ILE A 27 -7.11 -13.41 -5.38
N ALA A 28 -8.11 -13.23 -6.24
CA ALA A 28 -7.89 -12.88 -7.64
C ALA A 28 -7.16 -11.55 -7.85
N LYS A 29 -7.15 -10.64 -6.86
CA LYS A 29 -6.36 -9.40 -6.88
C LYS A 29 -4.87 -9.71 -7.00
N LEU A 30 -4.35 -10.59 -6.14
CA LEU A 30 -2.94 -10.98 -6.11
C LEU A 30 -2.57 -11.86 -7.31
N GLU A 31 -3.43 -12.81 -7.69
CA GLU A 31 -3.20 -13.65 -8.88
C GLU A 31 -3.16 -12.82 -10.17
N SER A 32 -4.02 -11.82 -10.29
CA SER A 32 -4.07 -10.97 -11.50
C SER A 32 -2.94 -9.95 -11.55
N LEU A 33 -2.49 -9.45 -10.38
CA LEU A 33 -1.29 -8.62 -10.32
C LEU A 33 -0.07 -9.43 -10.78
N LEU A 34 0.09 -10.65 -10.26
CA LEU A 34 1.18 -11.54 -10.67
C LEU A 34 1.16 -11.78 -12.18
N ALA A 35 0.01 -12.18 -12.72
CA ALA A 35 -0.12 -12.46 -14.15
C ALA A 35 0.15 -11.22 -15.01
N ALA A 36 -0.31 -10.03 -14.58
CA ALA A 36 -0.02 -8.78 -15.29
C ALA A 36 1.47 -8.46 -15.31
N ILE A 37 2.16 -8.57 -14.16
CA ILE A 37 3.61 -8.35 -14.05
C ILE A 37 4.37 -9.33 -14.94
N GLN A 38 4.02 -10.62 -14.91
CA GLN A 38 4.69 -11.63 -15.74
C GLN A 38 4.56 -11.32 -17.22
N VAL A 39 3.35 -10.99 -17.68
CA VAL A 39 3.12 -10.66 -19.09
C VAL A 39 3.88 -9.39 -19.50
N LEU A 40 3.94 -8.38 -18.64
CA LEU A 40 4.70 -7.15 -18.91
C LEU A 40 6.21 -7.43 -19.01
N LEU A 41 6.77 -8.25 -18.13
CA LEU A 41 8.19 -8.62 -18.14
C LEU A 41 8.57 -9.57 -19.28
N GLU A 42 7.64 -10.40 -19.76
CA GLU A 42 7.86 -11.35 -20.86
C GLU A 42 7.74 -10.71 -22.25
N GLN A 43 7.20 -9.50 -22.36
CA GLN A 43 7.08 -8.75 -23.62
C GLN A 43 8.47 -8.30 -24.11
N THR A 44 9.15 -9.20 -24.81
CA THR A 44 10.49 -9.02 -25.40
C THR A 44 10.60 -7.88 -26.42
N ASP A 45 9.48 -7.46 -27.03
CA ASP A 45 9.43 -6.31 -27.95
C ASP A 45 9.42 -4.95 -27.23
N ASN A 46 9.27 -4.93 -25.89
CA ASN A 46 9.13 -3.73 -25.09
C ASN A 46 10.38 -3.55 -24.19
N SER A 47 11.47 -3.04 -24.76
CA SER A 47 12.77 -2.79 -24.09
C SER A 47 12.72 -1.86 -22.88
N ASP A 48 11.56 -1.28 -22.60
CA ASP A 48 11.37 -0.21 -21.60
C ASP A 48 10.74 -0.74 -20.30
N VAL A 49 10.47 -2.05 -20.19
CA VAL A 49 9.99 -2.69 -18.95
C VAL A 49 11.08 -3.60 -18.38
N SER A 50 11.32 -3.52 -17.07
CA SER A 50 12.34 -4.30 -16.37
C SER A 50 11.89 -4.74 -14.98
N ASP A 51 12.63 -5.68 -14.39
CA ASP A 51 12.41 -6.12 -13.00
C ASP A 51 12.51 -4.95 -11.98
N ASP A 52 13.24 -3.88 -12.32
CA ASP A 52 13.48 -2.72 -11.45
C ASP A 52 12.35 -1.66 -11.53
N ASP A 53 11.39 -1.82 -12.44
CA ASP A 53 10.23 -0.92 -12.53
C ASP A 53 9.34 -1.05 -11.31
N ILE A 54 8.69 0.04 -10.90
CA ILE A 54 7.81 0.05 -9.74
C ILE A 54 6.37 -0.21 -10.17
N ALA A 55 5.75 -1.24 -9.58
CA ALA A 55 4.31 -1.44 -9.67
C ALA A 55 3.63 -0.99 -8.36
N VAL A 56 2.43 -0.42 -8.49
CA VAL A 56 1.59 -0.02 -7.37
C VAL A 56 0.19 -0.61 -7.58
N LEU A 57 -0.18 -1.52 -6.69
CA LEU A 57 -1.53 -2.08 -6.60
C LEU A 57 -2.32 -1.29 -5.56
N VAL A 58 -3.52 -0.85 -5.94
CA VAL A 58 -4.46 -0.15 -5.05
C VAL A 58 -5.86 -0.72 -5.15
N ASP A 59 -6.62 -0.65 -4.06
CA ASP A 59 -8.07 -0.83 -4.11
C ASP A 59 -8.74 0.28 -4.92
N ALA A 60 -9.67 -0.11 -5.80
CA ALA A 60 -10.24 0.78 -6.78
C ALA A 60 -11.51 1.52 -6.30
N TYR A 61 -12.22 0.98 -5.31
CA TYR A 61 -13.54 1.48 -4.93
C TYR A 61 -13.54 2.53 -3.81
N ASP A 62 -12.49 2.57 -2.99
CA ASP A 62 -12.48 3.35 -1.76
C ASP A 62 -11.10 3.93 -1.42
N ILE A 63 -10.21 4.10 -2.40
CA ILE A 63 -8.95 4.83 -2.23
C ILE A 63 -8.97 6.13 -3.03
N TRP A 64 -8.73 7.27 -2.37
CA TRP A 64 -8.62 8.58 -3.01
C TRP A 64 -7.24 9.19 -2.81
N PHE A 65 -6.51 9.38 -3.90
CA PHE A 65 -5.20 10.03 -3.90
C PHE A 65 -5.33 11.53 -3.69
N GLN A 66 -4.52 12.09 -2.78
CA GLN A 66 -4.43 13.55 -2.58
C GLN A 66 -3.05 14.12 -2.94
N LEU A 67 -1.99 13.30 -3.00
CA LEU A 67 -0.63 13.73 -3.37
C LEU A 67 -0.13 13.08 -4.68
N PRO A 68 0.76 13.76 -5.44
CA PRO A 68 1.26 13.27 -6.73
C PRO A 68 2.22 12.07 -6.58
N PRO A 69 2.46 11.33 -7.68
CA PRO A 69 3.31 10.13 -7.65
C PRO A 69 4.76 10.41 -7.28
N SER A 70 5.29 11.61 -7.54
CA SER A 70 6.64 12.01 -7.13
C SER A 70 6.84 11.88 -5.62
N VAL A 71 5.85 12.28 -4.83
CA VAL A 71 5.86 12.18 -3.37
C VAL A 71 5.74 10.71 -2.93
N LEU A 72 4.95 9.89 -3.63
CA LEU A 72 4.84 8.46 -3.34
C LEU A 72 6.17 7.75 -3.55
N ILE A 73 6.85 8.05 -4.66
CA ILE A 73 8.15 7.49 -5.01
C ILE A 73 9.22 7.94 -4.00
N GLU A 74 9.26 9.21 -3.61
CA GLU A 74 10.19 9.69 -2.59
C GLU A 74 9.97 8.95 -1.25
N ARG A 75 8.70 8.79 -0.84
CA ARG A 75 8.32 8.06 0.38
C ARG A 75 8.67 6.58 0.31
N TYR A 76 8.50 5.94 -0.84
CA TYR A 76 8.90 4.54 -1.05
C TYR A 76 10.38 4.34 -0.75
N HIS A 77 11.24 5.16 -1.35
CA HIS A 77 12.68 5.12 -1.11
C HIS A 77 13.03 5.47 0.33
N GLN A 78 12.35 6.44 0.94
CA GLN A 78 12.56 6.81 2.32
C GLN A 78 12.21 5.66 3.28
N LEU A 79 11.02 5.05 3.12
CA LEU A 79 10.55 3.96 3.95
C LEU A 79 11.47 2.73 3.86
N ASN A 80 11.94 2.38 2.66
CA ASN A 80 12.90 1.30 2.47
C ASN A 80 14.23 1.59 3.17
N ARG A 81 14.78 2.81 3.02
CA ARG A 81 16.01 3.20 3.74
C ARG A 81 15.84 3.18 5.26
N GLU A 82 14.71 3.67 5.77
CA GLU A 82 14.43 3.66 7.21
C GLU A 82 14.27 2.23 7.74
N ALA A 83 13.65 1.33 6.98
CA ALA A 83 13.53 -0.09 7.31
C ALA A 83 14.90 -0.77 7.33
N ASP A 84 15.70 -0.60 6.28
CA ASP A 84 17.06 -1.12 6.18
C ASP A 84 17.90 -0.65 7.38
N ALA A 85 17.83 0.64 7.72
CA ALA A 85 18.56 1.20 8.87
C ALA A 85 18.07 0.63 10.23
N ARG A 86 16.80 0.27 10.36
CA ARG A 86 16.29 -0.43 11.57
C ARG A 86 16.84 -1.86 11.64
N VAL A 87 16.81 -2.60 10.54
CA VAL A 87 17.32 -3.98 10.47
C VAL A 87 18.82 -4.01 10.77
N GLN A 88 19.60 -3.11 10.18
CA GLN A 88 21.04 -2.98 10.44
C GLN A 88 21.33 -2.73 11.93
N ARG A 89 20.60 -1.82 12.57
CA ARG A 89 20.74 -1.56 14.02
C ARG A 89 20.37 -2.79 14.86
N GLN A 90 19.33 -3.53 14.49
CA GLN A 90 18.93 -4.76 15.16
C GLN A 90 20.05 -5.81 15.06
N TRP A 91 20.59 -6.03 13.87
CA TRP A 91 21.68 -6.99 13.64
C TRP A 91 22.94 -6.63 14.42
N ALA A 92 23.33 -5.35 14.42
CA ALA A 92 24.44 -4.87 15.22
C ALA A 92 24.20 -5.07 16.73
N SER A 93 22.98 -4.82 17.23
CA SER A 93 22.65 -5.02 18.65
C SER A 93 22.70 -6.49 19.10
N LEU A 94 22.54 -7.43 18.16
CA LEU A 94 22.66 -8.86 18.38
C LEU A 94 24.09 -9.38 18.19
N ASN A 95 25.07 -8.48 17.96
CA ASN A 95 26.47 -8.80 17.68
C ASN A 95 26.64 -9.81 16.54
N ILE A 96 25.75 -9.77 15.54
CA ILE A 96 25.87 -10.63 14.36
C ILE A 96 27.08 -10.15 13.56
N SER A 97 28.05 -11.04 13.37
CA SER A 97 29.31 -10.70 12.71
C SER A 97 29.09 -10.35 11.23
N ALA A 98 29.92 -9.44 10.71
CA ALA A 98 29.88 -9.03 9.30
C ALA A 98 30.28 -10.14 8.32
N ASP A 99 30.96 -11.19 8.81
CA ASP A 99 31.32 -12.39 8.03
C ASP A 99 30.25 -13.49 8.09
N PHE A 100 29.11 -13.25 8.76
CA PHE A 100 27.98 -14.17 8.72
C PHE A 100 27.49 -14.32 7.27
N PRO A 101 27.30 -15.55 6.74
CA PRO A 101 27.04 -15.76 5.31
C PRO A 101 25.76 -15.13 4.77
N ILE A 102 24.82 -14.77 5.65
CA ILE A 102 23.54 -14.17 5.27
C ILE A 102 23.57 -12.69 5.64
N PRO A 103 23.39 -11.76 4.69
CA PRO A 103 23.38 -10.34 5.01
C PRO A 103 22.09 -9.94 5.72
N PRO A 104 22.08 -8.78 6.41
CA PRO A 104 20.86 -8.18 6.94
C PRO A 104 19.80 -8.02 5.82
N PRO A 105 18.56 -8.47 6.04
CA PRO A 105 17.46 -8.30 5.08
C PRO A 105 17.25 -6.84 4.69
N ARG A 106 16.82 -6.63 3.44
CA ARG A 106 16.48 -5.31 2.90
C ARG A 106 15.03 -5.25 2.47
N GLN A 107 14.42 -4.08 2.59
CA GLN A 107 13.04 -3.86 2.17
C GLN A 107 12.98 -3.33 0.74
N ASP A 108 12.10 -3.92 -0.07
CA ASP A 108 11.82 -3.51 -1.45
C ASP A 108 10.31 -3.39 -1.71
N ILE A 109 9.49 -4.16 -0.99
CA ILE A 109 8.03 -4.14 -1.10
C ILE A 109 7.45 -3.47 0.14
N ILE A 110 6.54 -2.51 -0.08
CA ILE A 110 5.79 -1.81 0.95
C ILE A 110 4.32 -2.18 0.84
N VAL A 111 3.76 -2.63 1.96
CA VAL A 111 2.33 -2.87 2.12
C VAL A 111 1.76 -1.88 3.15
N SER A 112 0.55 -1.38 2.93
CA SER A 112 -0.11 -0.54 3.93
C SER A 112 -0.33 -1.32 5.24
N THR A 113 -0.35 -0.59 6.35
CA THR A 113 -0.46 -1.18 7.69
C THR A 113 -1.82 -0.90 8.29
N ALA A 114 -2.37 -1.86 9.04
CA ALA A 114 -3.53 -1.72 9.89
C ALA A 114 -3.16 -1.78 11.37
N LYS A 115 -4.05 -1.24 12.20
CA LYS A 115 -3.98 -1.35 13.67
C LYS A 115 -4.60 -2.64 14.18
N ASP A 116 -5.61 -3.13 13.49
CA ASP A 116 -6.28 -4.39 13.77
C ASP A 116 -5.64 -5.54 12.99
N CYS A 117 -5.21 -6.56 13.72
CA CYS A 117 -4.67 -7.80 13.15
C CYS A 117 -5.83 -8.71 12.78
N PHE A 118 -6.43 -8.43 11.63
CA PHE A 118 -7.52 -9.21 11.04
C PHE A 118 -7.24 -9.48 9.55
N PRO A 119 -7.79 -10.53 8.94
CA PRO A 119 -8.36 -11.68 9.64
C PRO A 119 -7.27 -12.54 10.30
N ASP A 120 -7.71 -13.36 11.26
CA ASP A 120 -6.88 -14.35 11.94
C ASP A 120 -6.96 -15.72 11.23
N ALA A 121 -6.46 -16.77 11.88
CA ALA A 121 -6.37 -18.12 11.33
C ALA A 121 -7.70 -18.70 10.82
N TYR A 122 -8.86 -18.16 11.25
CA TYR A 122 -10.17 -18.58 10.74
C TYR A 122 -10.34 -18.30 9.24
N SER A 123 -9.58 -17.35 8.67
CA SER A 123 -9.60 -17.01 7.24
C SER A 123 -9.06 -18.06 6.27
N GLY A 124 -8.54 -19.18 6.79
CA GLY A 124 -7.86 -20.20 6.02
C GLY A 124 -6.38 -19.91 5.75
N SER A 125 -5.89 -18.74 6.20
CA SER A 125 -4.48 -18.34 6.24
C SER A 125 -4.11 -17.92 7.65
N ASP A 126 -2.86 -18.15 8.04
CA ASP A 126 -2.35 -17.79 9.36
C ASP A 126 -1.17 -16.82 9.24
N PRO A 127 -1.40 -15.50 9.43
CA PRO A 127 -0.34 -14.49 9.34
C PRO A 127 0.76 -14.61 10.40
N ARG A 128 0.56 -15.40 11.47
CA ARG A 128 1.55 -15.56 12.56
C ARG A 128 2.02 -14.23 13.16
N TYR A 129 1.07 -13.34 13.46
CA TYR A 129 1.34 -11.99 13.98
C TYR A 129 2.15 -11.97 15.29
N GLU A 130 2.24 -13.08 16.01
CA GLU A 130 3.11 -13.28 17.16
C GLU A 130 4.61 -13.26 16.82
N HIS A 131 4.99 -13.55 15.58
CA HIS A 131 6.37 -13.52 15.09
C HIS A 131 6.75 -12.20 14.42
N TRP A 132 5.77 -11.33 14.17
CA TRP A 132 6.02 -10.05 13.51
C TRP A 132 6.74 -9.08 14.46
N PRO A 133 7.61 -8.21 13.93
CA PRO A 133 8.25 -7.20 14.75
C PRO A 133 7.22 -6.22 15.34
N ASP A 134 7.52 -5.72 16.54
CA ASP A 134 6.77 -4.63 17.15
C ASP A 134 6.75 -3.38 16.25
N SER A 135 5.69 -2.58 16.38
CA SER A 135 5.63 -1.29 15.72
C SER A 135 6.81 -0.40 16.14
N PRO A 136 7.57 0.19 15.20
CA PRO A 136 8.69 1.08 15.50
C PRO A 136 8.24 2.46 16.01
N MET A 137 6.93 2.74 16.02
CA MET A 137 6.37 4.01 16.50
C MET A 137 6.59 4.22 18.00
N PRO A 138 6.64 5.47 18.51
CA PRO A 138 6.82 5.75 19.94
C PRO A 138 5.83 5.00 20.83
N LYS A 139 6.30 4.41 21.94
CA LYS A 139 5.47 3.59 22.84
C LYS A 139 4.34 4.36 23.54
N ASP A 140 4.41 5.68 23.54
CA ASP A 140 3.46 6.63 24.09
C ASP A 140 2.68 7.38 23.01
N MET A 141 2.72 6.91 21.76
CA MET A 141 2.14 7.58 20.60
C MET A 141 0.68 8.02 20.81
N TYR A 142 -0.14 7.17 21.44
CA TYR A 142 -1.56 7.44 21.75
C TYR A 142 -1.79 7.86 23.21
N GLY A 143 -0.71 8.16 23.95
CA GLY A 143 -0.72 8.52 25.36
C GLY A 143 -1.01 7.33 26.26
N ASP A 144 -1.64 7.61 27.40
CA ASP A 144 -2.04 6.57 28.35
C ASP A 144 -2.97 5.55 27.69
N GLY A 145 -2.56 4.28 27.79
CA GLY A 145 -3.27 3.15 27.18
C GLY A 145 -2.88 2.85 25.73
N THR A 146 -1.77 3.41 25.23
CA THR A 146 -1.17 2.93 23.97
C THR A 146 -0.97 1.41 24.02
N ASP A 147 -1.36 0.72 22.95
CA ASP A 147 -1.38 -0.74 22.77
C ASP A 147 -2.21 -1.53 23.79
N LYS A 148 -3.00 -0.86 24.64
CA LYS A 148 -3.97 -1.55 25.50
C LYS A 148 -5.28 -1.70 24.74
N ILE A 149 -5.67 -2.94 24.48
CA ILE A 149 -6.96 -3.26 23.86
C ILE A 149 -8.01 -3.35 24.99
N PRO A 150 -8.92 -2.37 25.12
CA PRO A 150 -9.96 -2.44 26.14
C PRO A 150 -10.94 -3.57 25.85
N TRP A 151 -11.50 -4.15 26.91
CA TRP A 151 -12.75 -4.93 26.81
C TRP A 151 -13.86 -3.96 26.41
N SER A 152 -14.14 -3.89 25.11
CA SER A 152 -15.12 -2.98 24.51
C SER A 152 -16.02 -3.75 23.56
N PHE A 153 -17.33 -3.51 23.65
CA PHE A 153 -18.31 -3.95 22.65
C PHE A 153 -18.38 -3.02 21.45
N ASP A 154 -17.72 -1.86 21.49
CA ASP A 154 -17.56 -0.94 20.37
C ASP A 154 -16.34 -1.37 19.54
N PRO A 155 -16.53 -1.99 18.36
CA PRO A 155 -15.43 -2.48 17.54
C PRO A 155 -14.62 -1.33 16.92
N ALA A 156 -15.20 -0.14 16.72
CA ALA A 156 -14.50 1.02 16.14
C ALA A 156 -13.37 1.50 17.05
N ARG A 157 -13.62 1.52 18.35
CA ARG A 157 -12.69 2.09 19.33
C ARG A 157 -11.73 1.06 19.90
N LYS A 158 -11.96 -0.23 19.66
CA LYS A 158 -11.16 -1.34 20.21
C LYS A 158 -9.68 -1.21 19.89
N TYR A 159 -9.34 -0.82 18.66
CA TYR A 159 -7.96 -0.72 18.19
C TYR A 159 -7.48 0.72 18.00
N LYS A 160 -8.28 1.72 18.41
CA LYS A 160 -7.97 3.15 18.20
C LYS A 160 -6.58 3.55 18.68
N LYS A 161 -6.18 3.06 19.87
CA LYS A 161 -4.90 3.37 20.53
C LYS A 161 -3.79 2.33 20.27
N VAL A 162 -3.97 1.46 19.28
CA VAL A 162 -2.98 0.44 18.94
C VAL A 162 -2.04 1.01 17.88
N ARG A 163 -0.73 0.88 18.10
CA ARG A 163 0.27 1.24 17.09
C ARG A 163 0.16 0.24 15.92
N PRO A 164 0.16 0.73 14.67
CA PRO A 164 -0.03 -0.14 13.52
C PRO A 164 1.12 -1.13 13.42
N ARG A 165 0.78 -2.39 13.16
CA ARG A 165 1.75 -3.48 12.94
C ARG A 165 1.23 -4.62 12.08
N CYS A 166 -0.05 -4.59 11.72
CA CYS A 166 -0.71 -5.65 10.99
C CYS A 166 -0.83 -5.25 9.51
N VAL A 167 -1.01 -6.19 8.59
CA VAL A 167 -1.07 -5.84 7.17
C VAL A 167 -2.45 -5.32 6.78
N ASN A 168 -2.49 -4.36 5.86
CA ASN A 168 -3.67 -4.01 5.09
C ASN A 168 -3.36 -4.18 3.60
N SER A 169 -4.20 -4.86 2.83
CA SER A 169 -3.92 -5.07 1.40
C SER A 169 -4.36 -3.92 0.48
N GLY A 170 -4.76 -2.78 1.05
CA GLY A 170 -5.29 -1.63 0.30
C GLY A 170 -4.29 -1.03 -0.69
N LEU A 171 -3.01 -0.94 -0.30
CA LEU A 171 -1.91 -0.56 -1.19
C LEU A 171 -0.74 -1.52 -1.03
N ILE A 172 -0.22 -2.01 -2.15
CA ILE A 172 1.00 -2.80 -2.24
C ILE A 172 1.87 -2.17 -3.33
N MET A 173 3.13 -1.88 -3.03
CA MET A 173 4.07 -1.34 -4.01
C MET A 173 5.47 -1.94 -3.86
N GLY A 174 6.23 -2.00 -4.95
CA GLY A 174 7.61 -2.50 -4.95
C GLY A 174 8.14 -2.66 -6.37
N SER A 175 9.37 -3.15 -6.50
CA SER A 175 9.92 -3.52 -7.81
C SER A 175 9.08 -4.65 -8.43
N MET A 176 8.97 -4.66 -9.76
CA MET A 176 8.24 -5.70 -10.48
C MET A 176 8.85 -7.08 -10.23
N GLY A 177 10.18 -7.18 -10.18
CA GLY A 177 10.89 -8.42 -9.88
C GLY A 177 10.61 -8.91 -8.46
N GLY A 178 10.72 -8.01 -7.46
CA GLY A 178 10.41 -8.32 -6.07
C GLY A 178 8.96 -8.76 -5.88
N LEU A 179 8.01 -7.97 -6.41
CA LEU A 179 6.58 -8.27 -6.35
C LEU A 179 6.26 -9.60 -7.04
N ARG A 180 6.81 -9.87 -8.23
CA ARG A 180 6.63 -11.15 -8.94
C ARG A 180 7.03 -12.32 -8.04
N ASP A 181 8.19 -12.25 -7.42
CA ASP A 181 8.71 -13.33 -6.58
C ASP A 181 7.86 -13.54 -5.32
N ALA A 182 7.46 -12.45 -4.65
CA ALA A 182 6.56 -12.50 -3.50
C ALA A 182 5.17 -13.07 -3.85
N LEU A 183 4.60 -12.63 -4.97
CA LEU A 183 3.28 -13.07 -5.41
C LEU A 183 3.28 -14.51 -5.92
N LYS A 184 4.39 -15.00 -6.51
CA LYS A 184 4.57 -16.43 -6.80
C LYS A 184 4.43 -17.27 -5.54
N ARG A 185 5.05 -16.82 -4.43
CA ARG A 185 4.90 -17.49 -3.12
C ARG A 185 3.46 -17.47 -2.63
N SER A 186 2.75 -16.36 -2.77
CA SER A 186 1.30 -16.30 -2.48
C SER A 186 0.52 -17.30 -3.34
N LYS A 187 0.83 -17.40 -4.64
CA LYS A 187 0.21 -18.34 -5.58
C LYS A 187 0.44 -19.80 -5.20
N GLU A 188 1.66 -20.19 -4.83
CA GLU A 188 1.94 -21.55 -4.36
C GLU A 188 1.09 -21.93 -3.14
N LYS A 189 0.90 -20.99 -2.20
CA LYS A 189 0.04 -21.19 -1.03
C LYS A 189 -1.43 -21.35 -1.45
N ILE A 190 -1.92 -20.50 -2.36
CA ILE A 190 -3.27 -20.62 -2.96
C ILE A 190 -3.46 -22.02 -3.55
N ASP A 191 -2.55 -22.46 -4.41
CA ASP A 191 -2.64 -23.74 -5.10
C ASP A 191 -2.61 -24.91 -4.10
N THR A 192 -1.77 -24.82 -3.05
CA THR A 192 -1.70 -25.82 -1.97
C THR A 192 -3.00 -25.90 -1.17
N VAL A 193 -3.60 -24.76 -0.82
CA VAL A 193 -4.86 -24.71 -0.05
C VAL A 193 -6.03 -25.20 -0.90
N ALA A 194 -6.06 -24.84 -2.19
CA ALA A 194 -7.04 -25.32 -3.17
C ALA A 194 -6.98 -26.85 -3.31
N MET A 195 -5.78 -27.43 -3.44
CA MET A 195 -5.60 -28.89 -3.49
C MET A 195 -6.11 -29.61 -2.23
N LYS A 196 -6.05 -28.96 -1.07
CA LYS A 196 -6.54 -29.49 0.21
C LYS A 196 -8.06 -29.29 0.41
N GLY A 197 -8.76 -28.71 -0.57
CA GLY A 197 -10.20 -28.45 -0.50
C GLY A 197 -10.59 -27.41 0.57
N ARG A 198 -9.63 -26.61 1.05
CA ARG A 198 -9.86 -25.58 2.07
C ARG A 198 -10.24 -24.26 1.42
N GLN A 199 -11.01 -23.45 2.16
CA GLN A 199 -11.44 -22.13 1.72
C GLN A 199 -10.38 -21.09 2.07
N LEU A 200 -10.13 -20.12 1.18
CA LEU A 200 -9.39 -18.90 1.47
C LEU A 200 -10.33 -17.71 1.47
N TRP A 201 -10.21 -16.83 2.46
CA TRP A 201 -11.18 -15.76 2.66
C TRP A 201 -10.66 -14.36 2.33
N SER A 202 -9.34 -14.14 2.32
CA SER A 202 -8.78 -12.79 2.27
C SER A 202 -7.39 -12.75 1.63
N ASP A 203 -7.20 -11.79 0.73
CA ASP A 203 -5.89 -11.40 0.19
C ASP A 203 -4.96 -10.83 1.27
N GLN A 204 -5.51 -10.02 2.18
CA GLN A 204 -4.81 -9.50 3.35
C GLN A 204 -4.26 -10.64 4.24
N ALA A 205 -5.04 -11.71 4.44
CA ALA A 205 -4.57 -12.89 5.18
C ALA A 205 -3.45 -13.62 4.44
N LEU A 206 -3.58 -13.77 3.12
CA LEU A 206 -2.60 -14.51 2.32
C LEU A 206 -1.26 -13.80 2.24
N ILE A 207 -1.26 -12.49 1.96
CA ILE A 207 -0.01 -11.71 1.99
C ILE A 207 0.55 -11.65 3.41
N GLY A 208 -0.33 -11.58 4.43
CA GLY A 208 0.05 -11.69 5.83
C GLY A 208 0.77 -13.00 6.16
N GLU A 209 0.30 -14.14 5.63
CA GLU A 209 0.97 -15.43 5.83
C GLU A 209 2.35 -15.48 5.15
N VAL A 210 2.51 -14.86 3.98
CA VAL A 210 3.84 -14.74 3.34
C VAL A 210 4.79 -13.85 4.16
N ILE A 211 4.27 -12.76 4.72
CA ILE A 211 5.04 -11.89 5.64
C ILE A 211 5.38 -12.66 6.93
N GLY A 212 4.45 -13.42 7.49
CA GLY A 212 4.69 -14.26 8.67
C GLY A 212 5.80 -15.28 8.45
N ASP A 213 5.74 -16.05 7.36
CA ASP A 213 6.80 -16.98 6.98
C ASP A 213 8.16 -16.26 6.85
N GLN A 214 8.18 -15.07 6.23
CA GLN A 214 9.38 -14.24 6.12
C GLN A 214 9.92 -13.81 7.49
N GLU A 215 9.07 -13.31 8.38
CA GLU A 215 9.50 -12.84 9.71
C GLU A 215 9.98 -13.99 10.61
N ILE A 216 9.37 -15.17 10.51
CA ILE A 216 9.86 -16.40 11.17
C ILE A 216 11.24 -16.79 10.61
N TRP A 217 11.44 -16.70 9.29
CA TRP A 217 12.75 -16.94 8.69
C TRP A 217 13.79 -15.92 9.18
N ARG A 218 13.43 -14.64 9.25
CA ARG A 218 14.30 -13.58 9.79
C ARG A 218 14.62 -13.81 11.27
N GLU A 219 13.67 -14.33 12.06
CA GLU A 219 13.91 -14.73 13.45
C GLU A 219 14.97 -15.84 13.53
N TRP A 220 14.82 -16.88 12.71
CA TRP A 220 15.81 -17.96 12.63
C TRP A 220 17.19 -17.44 12.21
N MET A 221 17.27 -16.56 11.21
CA MET A 221 18.53 -15.96 10.77
C MET A 221 19.21 -15.15 11.87
N ARG A 222 18.44 -14.41 12.67
CA ARG A 222 18.98 -13.69 13.84
C ARG A 222 19.54 -14.66 14.89
N GLN A 223 18.86 -15.78 15.16
CA GLN A 223 19.34 -16.81 16.09
C GLN A 223 20.64 -17.48 15.61
N LEU A 224 20.72 -17.82 14.32
CA LEU A 224 21.95 -18.35 13.72
C LEU A 224 23.07 -17.31 13.73
N GLY A 225 22.77 -16.08 13.32
CA GLY A 225 23.76 -14.99 13.25
C GLY A 225 24.35 -14.63 14.61
N SER A 226 23.52 -14.57 15.65
CA SER A 226 23.96 -14.25 17.02
C SER A 226 24.79 -15.35 17.68
N SER A 227 24.77 -16.57 17.14
CA SER A 227 25.59 -17.70 17.60
C SER A 227 26.73 -18.06 16.64
N TRP A 228 26.95 -17.27 15.59
CA TRP A 228 27.99 -17.49 14.60
C TRP A 228 29.38 -17.30 15.20
N ASN A 229 30.26 -18.29 15.01
CA ASN A 229 31.63 -18.27 15.54
C ASN A 229 32.73 -18.10 14.46
N GLY A 230 32.36 -17.74 13.23
CA GLY A 230 33.27 -17.68 12.07
C GLY A 230 33.27 -18.95 11.20
N SER A 231 32.61 -20.03 11.64
CA SER A 231 32.52 -21.28 10.87
C SER A 231 31.15 -21.95 10.94
N THR A 232 30.52 -21.93 12.12
CA THR A 232 29.24 -22.59 12.38
C THR A 232 28.40 -21.73 13.32
N SER A 233 27.08 -21.85 13.20
CA SER A 233 26.12 -21.34 14.18
C SER A 233 25.62 -22.47 15.07
N LEU A 234 25.20 -22.15 16.29
CA LEU A 234 24.51 -23.10 17.15
C LEU A 234 23.12 -23.39 16.55
N ASN A 235 22.94 -24.60 16.02
CA ASN A 235 21.65 -25.04 15.48
C ASN A 235 20.98 -26.03 16.43
N ASN A 236 20.51 -25.55 17.58
CA ASN A 236 19.75 -26.38 18.52
C ASN A 236 18.28 -26.46 18.10
N ARG A 237 17.97 -27.46 17.26
CA ARG A 237 16.61 -27.70 16.74
C ARG A 237 15.55 -27.86 17.84
N ASP A 238 15.92 -28.47 18.97
CA ASP A 238 14.98 -28.72 20.07
C ASP A 238 14.57 -27.43 20.79
N ALA A 239 15.45 -26.42 20.81
CA ALA A 239 15.19 -25.12 21.41
C ALA A 239 14.34 -24.18 20.54
N LEU A 240 14.19 -24.47 19.24
CA LEU A 240 13.38 -23.67 18.32
C LEU A 240 11.88 -23.85 18.62
N SER A 241 11.07 -22.82 18.37
CA SER A 241 9.61 -23.00 18.36
C SER A 241 9.19 -23.94 17.21
N HIS A 242 7.98 -24.49 17.27
CA HIS A 242 7.47 -25.35 16.19
C HIS A 242 7.44 -24.62 14.83
N ASP A 243 7.03 -23.36 14.83
CA ASP A 243 6.91 -22.55 13.62
C ASP A 243 8.29 -22.22 13.02
N VAL A 244 9.26 -21.84 13.88
CA VAL A 244 10.65 -21.60 13.46
C VAL A 244 11.30 -22.87 12.90
N ARG A 245 11.08 -24.04 13.53
CA ARG A 245 11.57 -25.33 12.99
C ARG A 245 11.01 -25.62 11.60
N THR A 246 9.72 -25.41 11.41
CA THR A 246 9.03 -25.71 10.15
C THR A 246 9.59 -24.88 9.00
N ILE A 247 9.80 -23.58 9.23
CA ILE A 247 10.42 -22.68 8.25
C ILE A 247 11.89 -23.03 8.01
N ALA A 248 12.63 -23.38 9.06
CA ALA A 248 14.03 -23.80 8.94
C ALA A 248 14.18 -25.08 8.08
N ASP A 249 13.33 -26.08 8.30
CA ASP A 249 13.33 -27.32 7.51
C ASP A 249 13.05 -27.06 6.04
N ALA A 250 12.02 -26.27 5.76
CA ALA A 250 11.68 -25.87 4.40
C ALA A 250 12.82 -25.08 3.71
N ALA A 251 13.44 -24.16 4.44
CA ALA A 251 14.55 -23.35 3.92
C ALA A 251 15.77 -24.21 3.58
N LEU A 252 16.08 -25.22 4.41
CA LEU A 252 17.17 -26.18 4.14
C LEU A 252 16.90 -27.07 2.93
N LEU A 253 15.64 -27.24 2.54
CA LEU A 253 15.22 -27.91 1.30
C LEU A 253 15.23 -26.97 0.08
N GLY A 254 15.72 -25.75 0.23
CA GLY A 254 15.86 -24.77 -0.85
C GLY A 254 14.70 -23.80 -1.00
N GLN A 255 13.73 -23.80 -0.08
CA GLN A 255 12.62 -22.86 -0.14
C GLN A 255 13.06 -21.44 0.27
N ARG A 256 12.71 -20.45 -0.56
CA ARG A 256 12.97 -19.03 -0.29
C ARG A 256 11.86 -18.43 0.60
N PHE A 257 12.28 -17.65 1.59
CA PHE A 257 11.38 -16.94 2.51
C PHE A 257 11.63 -15.43 2.61
N GLU A 258 12.78 -14.94 2.13
CA GLU A 258 13.07 -13.51 2.11
C GLU A 258 12.64 -12.87 0.78
N PHE A 259 11.63 -12.01 0.85
CA PHE A 259 11.03 -11.33 -0.30
C PHE A 259 11.12 -9.80 -0.19
N GLY A 260 11.79 -9.27 0.84
CA GLY A 260 11.92 -7.83 1.06
C GLY A 260 10.59 -7.14 1.38
N ILE A 261 9.60 -7.87 1.90
CA ILE A 261 8.30 -7.29 2.25
C ILE A 261 8.41 -6.56 3.58
N GLY A 262 7.87 -5.36 3.65
CA GLY A 262 7.69 -4.59 4.88
C GLY A 262 6.45 -3.71 4.85
N LEU A 263 6.28 -2.94 5.91
CA LEU A 263 5.04 -2.22 6.22
C LEU A 263 5.27 -0.71 6.31
N ASP A 264 4.29 0.07 5.86
CA ASP A 264 4.21 1.51 6.13
C ASP A 264 3.69 1.76 7.55
N TYR A 265 4.57 1.63 8.54
CA TYR A 265 4.23 1.86 9.95
C TYR A 265 3.83 3.31 10.25
N ASN A 266 4.20 4.25 9.38
CA ASN A 266 4.09 5.69 9.61
C ASN A 266 2.83 6.30 8.98
N PHE A 267 1.98 5.50 8.33
CA PHE A 267 0.75 5.95 7.65
C PHE A 267 1.04 7.02 6.57
N THR A 268 2.17 6.89 5.87
CA THR A 268 2.61 7.87 4.88
C THR A 268 2.10 7.58 3.47
N THR A 269 1.65 6.36 3.18
CA THR A 269 1.17 5.92 1.87
C THR A 269 -0.36 6.06 1.78
N ALA A 270 -1.11 4.96 1.83
CA ALA A 270 -2.57 4.93 1.79
C ALA A 270 -3.12 4.21 3.05
N PRO A 271 -3.01 4.83 4.23
CA PRO A 271 -3.45 4.20 5.46
C PRO A 271 -4.95 3.92 5.45
N PRO A 272 -5.38 2.73 5.95
CA PRO A 272 -6.79 2.43 6.18
C PRO A 272 -7.35 3.35 7.26
N THR A 273 -8.59 3.79 7.06
CA THR A 273 -9.34 4.56 8.05
C THR A 273 -10.08 3.66 9.05
N CYS A 274 -10.13 2.34 8.86
CA CYS A 274 -10.62 1.45 9.90
C CYS A 274 -9.69 1.46 11.12
N SER A 275 -10.27 1.44 12.32
CA SER A 275 -9.55 1.61 13.59
C SER A 275 -8.82 2.96 13.74
N SER A 276 -8.98 3.87 12.78
CA SER A 276 -8.35 5.19 12.70
C SER A 276 -9.36 6.23 12.22
N GLU A 277 -10.65 5.99 12.48
CA GLU A 277 -11.75 6.76 11.92
C GLU A 277 -11.63 8.23 12.33
N GLU A 278 -11.24 8.50 13.57
CA GLU A 278 -11.20 9.83 14.16
C GLU A 278 -9.76 10.41 14.23
N ASP A 279 -8.77 9.72 13.66
CA ASP A 279 -7.35 10.08 13.80
C ASP A 279 -6.90 11.21 12.87
N GLY A 280 -7.69 11.48 11.82
CA GLY A 280 -7.35 12.48 10.80
C GLY A 280 -8.55 13.19 10.21
N PHE A 281 -8.31 14.39 9.70
CA PHE A 281 -9.30 15.24 9.04
C PHE A 281 -8.65 16.19 8.02
N PHE A 282 -9.47 16.87 7.20
CA PHE A 282 -8.97 17.86 6.24
C PHE A 282 -8.59 19.17 6.94
N VAL A 283 -7.34 19.60 6.77
CA VAL A 283 -6.79 20.84 7.34
C VAL A 283 -5.91 21.57 6.33
N HIS A 284 -5.61 22.83 6.60
CA HIS A 284 -4.61 23.59 5.85
C HIS A 284 -3.27 23.56 6.61
N LEU A 285 -2.19 23.09 5.99
CA LEU A 285 -0.92 22.84 6.68
C LEU A 285 -0.21 24.11 7.21
N LEU A 286 -0.58 25.29 6.73
CA LEU A 286 -0.10 26.59 7.25
C LEU A 286 -1.03 27.22 8.29
N ASN A 287 -2.16 26.59 8.62
CA ASN A 287 -3.10 27.08 9.63
C ASN A 287 -2.94 26.30 10.94
N GLU A 288 -1.96 26.71 11.75
CA GLU A 288 -1.66 26.06 13.04
C GLU A 288 -2.85 26.03 13.99
N THR A 289 -3.71 27.07 14.00
CA THR A 289 -4.90 27.11 14.85
C THR A 289 -5.88 26.00 14.48
N ASN A 290 -6.18 25.84 13.19
CA ASN A 290 -7.06 24.76 12.71
C ASN A 290 -6.46 23.38 12.98
N ILE A 291 -5.16 23.19 12.76
CA ILE A 291 -4.47 21.93 13.08
C ILE A 291 -4.56 21.62 14.58
N LEU A 292 -4.35 22.61 15.44
CA LEU A 292 -4.44 22.45 16.89
C LEU A 292 -5.85 22.05 17.33
N GLU A 293 -6.89 22.67 16.77
CA GLU A 293 -8.29 22.35 17.07
C GLU A 293 -8.65 20.92 16.66
N GLU A 294 -8.33 20.51 15.42
CA GLU A 294 -8.63 19.15 14.96
C GLU A 294 -7.76 18.10 15.64
N SER A 295 -6.49 18.40 15.96
CA SER A 295 -5.62 17.50 16.74
C SER A 295 -6.18 17.26 18.15
N LYS A 296 -6.70 18.31 18.81
CA LYS A 296 -7.36 18.18 20.11
C LYS A 296 -8.64 17.34 20.02
N LYS A 297 -9.42 17.53 18.96
CA LYS A 297 -10.65 16.76 18.71
C LYS A 297 -10.36 15.28 18.43
N ALA A 298 -9.28 14.96 17.72
CA ALA A 298 -8.80 13.59 17.52
C ALA A 298 -8.28 12.94 18.82
N GLY A 299 -7.88 13.76 19.79
CA GLY A 299 -7.36 13.32 21.08
C GLY A 299 -5.85 13.07 21.09
N VAL A 300 -5.10 13.76 20.23
CA VAL A 300 -3.63 13.67 20.19
C VAL A 300 -3.04 14.21 21.49
N PRO A 301 -2.20 13.44 22.20
CA PRO A 301 -1.56 13.93 23.42
C PRO A 301 -0.38 14.85 23.09
N GLY A 302 -0.27 15.93 23.86
CA GLY A 302 0.84 16.88 23.76
C GLY A 302 0.64 17.96 22.68
N PRO A 303 1.74 18.52 22.14
CA PRO A 303 1.68 19.56 21.10
C PRO A 303 1.29 18.99 19.73
N ILE A 304 1.01 19.89 18.78
CA ILE A 304 0.80 19.53 17.37
C ILE A 304 2.02 18.75 16.85
N ARG A 305 1.76 17.70 16.08
CA ARG A 305 2.81 16.83 15.51
C ARG A 305 3.10 17.12 14.04
N THR A 306 2.24 17.91 13.39
CA THR A 306 2.40 18.32 12.00
C THR A 306 3.44 19.45 11.89
N ASN A 307 4.43 19.29 11.01
CA ASN A 307 5.55 20.23 10.85
C ASN A 307 5.47 21.02 9.54
N GLY A 308 4.39 21.78 9.35
CA GLY A 308 4.15 22.58 8.14
C GLY A 308 4.12 21.71 6.86
N ILE A 309 4.55 22.28 5.73
CA ILE A 309 4.60 21.58 4.44
C ILE A 309 5.80 20.62 4.41
N PRO A 310 5.57 19.30 4.23
CA PRO A 310 6.65 18.31 4.11
C PRO A 310 7.63 18.64 2.97
N PRO A 311 8.95 18.38 3.12
CA PRO A 311 9.94 18.68 2.08
C PRO A 311 9.59 18.12 0.69
N ALA A 312 9.13 16.87 0.63
CA ALA A 312 8.71 16.19 -0.60
C ALA A 312 7.61 16.94 -1.39
N MET A 313 6.82 17.78 -0.71
CA MET A 313 5.72 18.54 -1.32
C MET A 313 6.13 19.96 -1.74
N ARG A 314 7.31 20.43 -1.34
CA ARG A 314 7.76 21.80 -1.68
C ARG A 314 8.28 21.91 -3.11
N ASN A 315 8.87 20.85 -3.64
CA ASN A 315 9.56 20.83 -4.93
C ASN A 315 8.91 19.85 -5.91
N ILE A 316 7.59 19.94 -6.08
CA ILE A 316 6.89 19.11 -7.06
C ILE A 316 7.18 19.62 -8.48
N ASN A 317 7.99 18.86 -9.20
CA ASN A 317 8.32 19.13 -10.61
C ASN A 317 7.21 18.63 -11.54
N ASP A 318 6.05 19.27 -11.46
CA ASP A 318 4.90 18.96 -12.31
C ASP A 318 4.26 20.27 -12.81
N THR A 319 4.09 20.42 -14.12
CA THR A 319 3.65 21.68 -14.72
C THR A 319 2.28 22.16 -14.25
N LEU A 320 1.38 21.24 -13.88
CA LEU A 320 0.03 21.57 -13.43
C LEU A 320 -0.06 21.71 -11.91
N LEU A 321 0.85 21.07 -11.17
CA LEU A 321 0.81 21.05 -9.70
C LEU A 321 1.87 21.96 -9.06
N SER A 322 2.87 22.44 -9.80
CA SER A 322 3.96 23.27 -9.29
C SER A 322 3.48 24.61 -8.71
N SER A 323 2.35 25.12 -9.19
CA SER A 323 1.70 26.33 -8.68
C SER A 323 0.78 26.08 -7.48
N THR A 324 0.57 24.82 -7.10
CA THR A 324 -0.31 24.47 -5.97
C THR A 324 0.37 24.89 -4.67
N ASN A 325 -0.24 25.82 -3.94
CA ASN A 325 0.19 26.15 -2.59
C ASN A 325 -0.31 25.06 -1.62
N TRP A 326 0.48 23.99 -1.48
CA TRP A 326 0.19 22.84 -0.63
C TRP A 326 -0.08 23.18 0.83
N GLY A 327 0.42 24.32 1.30
CA GLY A 327 0.17 24.82 2.64
C GLY A 327 -1.23 25.39 2.85
N SER A 328 -1.86 25.84 1.77
CA SER A 328 -3.13 26.58 1.79
C SER A 328 -4.30 25.80 1.18
N VAL A 329 -4.09 24.60 0.66
CA VAL A 329 -5.18 23.71 0.23
C VAL A 329 -5.60 22.75 1.35
N PRO A 330 -6.87 22.29 1.38
CA PRO A 330 -7.31 21.31 2.37
C PRO A 330 -6.74 19.93 2.06
N LEU A 331 -6.04 19.34 3.03
CA LEU A 331 -5.42 18.02 2.92
C LEU A 331 -5.84 17.16 4.11
N TYR A 332 -6.28 15.93 3.85
CA TYR A 332 -6.48 14.97 4.91
C TYR A 332 -5.14 14.70 5.59
N THR A 333 -5.08 14.91 6.89
CA THR A 333 -3.86 14.77 7.68
C THR A 333 -4.18 13.91 8.90
N ASP A 334 -3.38 12.88 9.12
CA ASP A 334 -3.42 12.11 10.36
C ASP A 334 -2.67 12.89 11.44
N PHE A 335 -3.34 13.16 12.55
CA PHE A 335 -2.81 14.01 13.61
C PHE A 335 -1.90 13.27 14.60
N PHE A 336 -2.05 11.95 14.75
CA PHE A 336 -1.17 11.15 15.62
C PHE A 336 0.20 10.95 14.99
N PHE A 337 0.23 10.69 13.68
CA PHE A 337 1.46 10.60 12.89
C PHE A 337 1.98 11.98 12.46
N GLY A 338 1.13 13.01 12.47
CA GLY A 338 1.49 14.35 12.01
C GLY A 338 1.78 14.39 10.50
N THR A 339 1.13 13.52 9.72
CA THR A 339 1.46 13.27 8.31
C THR A 339 0.25 13.44 7.41
N THR A 340 0.46 14.02 6.24
CA THR A 340 -0.50 14.00 5.13
C THR A 340 -0.20 12.77 4.27
N PRO A 341 -1.01 11.69 4.31
CA PRO A 341 -0.77 10.50 3.49
C PRO A 341 -0.89 10.77 1.98
N ILE A 342 -0.35 9.88 1.15
CA ILE A 342 -0.49 9.93 -0.30
C ILE A 342 -1.96 9.81 -0.72
N ALA A 343 -2.69 8.91 -0.08
CA ALA A 343 -4.09 8.65 -0.34
C ALA A 343 -4.85 8.32 0.95
N ILE A 344 -6.18 8.38 0.88
CA ILE A 344 -7.07 7.99 1.96
C ILE A 344 -7.71 6.67 1.57
N HIS A 345 -7.59 5.63 2.40
CA HIS A 345 -8.32 4.37 2.20
C HIS A 345 -9.59 4.39 3.08
N HIS A 346 -10.73 4.64 2.44
CA HIS A 346 -12.06 4.80 3.04
C HIS A 346 -12.73 3.47 3.41
N ASN A 347 -12.05 2.65 4.22
CA ASN A 347 -12.56 1.37 4.70
C ASN A 347 -13.16 1.42 6.12
N ALA A 348 -13.42 2.62 6.67
CA ALA A 348 -14.12 2.82 7.94
C ALA A 348 -15.53 2.20 7.91
N TYR A 349 -15.69 0.98 8.44
CA TYR A 349 -16.92 0.18 8.26
C TYR A 349 -17.98 0.39 9.34
N ILE A 350 -17.66 1.06 10.45
CA ILE A 350 -18.58 1.26 11.57
C ILE A 350 -19.57 2.40 11.29
N ASP A 351 -20.81 2.25 11.74
CA ASP A 351 -21.90 3.24 11.66
C ASP A 351 -22.17 3.80 10.25
N GLY A 352 -21.85 3.03 9.21
CA GLY A 352 -22.00 3.47 7.82
C GLY A 352 -21.03 4.58 7.41
N LEU A 353 -19.96 4.82 8.18
CA LEU A 353 -18.99 5.89 7.96
C LEU A 353 -18.37 5.85 6.57
N LYS A 354 -18.01 4.66 6.04
CA LYS A 354 -17.51 4.49 4.68
C LYS A 354 -18.42 5.16 3.66
N SER A 355 -19.69 4.75 3.63
CA SER A 355 -20.68 5.30 2.70
C SER A 355 -20.91 6.79 2.91
N SER A 356 -20.91 7.26 4.16
CA SER A 356 -21.04 8.68 4.47
C SER A 356 -19.86 9.50 3.97
N ARG A 357 -18.62 9.04 4.20
CA ARG A 357 -17.39 9.72 3.75
C ARG A 357 -17.29 9.74 2.24
N LEU A 358 -17.56 8.61 1.57
CA LEU A 358 -17.54 8.56 0.11
C LEU A 358 -18.51 9.57 -0.52
N ARG A 359 -19.64 9.86 0.13
CA ARG A 359 -20.61 10.86 -0.34
C ARG A 359 -20.23 12.30 0.05
N ASP A 360 -19.86 12.50 1.32
CA ASP A 360 -19.78 13.81 1.97
C ASP A 360 -18.36 14.41 2.04
N TRP A 361 -17.32 13.64 1.68
CA TRP A 361 -15.93 14.13 1.67
C TRP A 361 -15.39 14.37 0.26
N TRP A 362 -16.10 13.97 -0.79
CA TRP A 362 -15.61 14.11 -2.16
C TRP A 362 -15.31 15.57 -2.54
N ASP A 363 -16.16 16.49 -2.10
CA ASP A 363 -16.01 17.94 -2.30
C ASP A 363 -14.95 18.59 -1.41
N LYS A 364 -14.44 17.88 -0.40
CA LYS A 364 -13.35 18.34 0.47
C LYS A 364 -11.98 18.11 -0.15
N MET A 365 -11.87 17.21 -1.14
CA MET A 365 -10.62 16.99 -1.86
C MET A 365 -10.20 18.28 -2.54
N TRP A 366 -8.96 18.73 -2.30
CA TRP A 366 -8.48 20.04 -2.76
C TRP A 366 -8.63 20.28 -4.27
N TYR A 367 -8.59 19.21 -5.06
CA TYR A 367 -8.71 19.28 -6.50
C TYR A 367 -10.16 19.30 -6.98
N HIS A 368 -11.15 19.01 -6.14
CA HIS A 368 -12.55 18.78 -6.57
C HIS A 368 -13.09 19.94 -7.42
N ALA A 369 -12.99 21.18 -6.90
CA ALA A 369 -13.48 22.38 -7.59
C ALA A 369 -12.81 22.67 -8.94
N GLN A 370 -11.61 22.12 -9.17
CA GLN A 370 -10.83 22.28 -10.39
C GLN A 370 -10.60 20.97 -11.14
N LEU A 371 -11.31 19.90 -10.75
CA LEU A 371 -11.03 18.54 -11.19
C LEU A 371 -11.19 18.41 -12.70
N ARG A 372 -12.25 19.01 -13.27
CA ARG A 372 -12.46 19.02 -14.73
C ARG A 372 -11.26 19.61 -15.45
N HIS A 373 -10.80 20.78 -15.02
CA HIS A 373 -9.64 21.44 -15.63
C HIS A 373 -8.39 20.56 -15.55
N LEU A 374 -8.10 19.99 -14.37
CA LEU A 374 -6.95 19.11 -14.18
C LEU A 374 -7.04 17.86 -15.06
N VAL A 375 -8.22 17.22 -15.16
CA VAL A 375 -8.43 16.04 -16.01
C VAL A 375 -8.26 16.42 -17.49
N THR A 376 -8.90 17.49 -17.96
CA THR A 376 -8.78 17.96 -19.35
C THR A 376 -7.32 18.20 -19.72
N GLN A 377 -6.56 18.93 -18.89
CA GLN A 377 -5.16 19.23 -19.16
C GLN A 377 -4.28 17.97 -19.16
N ARG A 378 -4.55 16.98 -18.29
CA ARG A 378 -3.78 15.72 -18.22
C ARG A 378 -4.05 14.76 -19.38
N LEU A 379 -5.22 14.87 -19.99
CA LEU A 379 -5.59 14.03 -21.14
C LEU A 379 -5.10 14.63 -22.47
N GLN A 380 -4.62 15.87 -22.48
CA GLN A 380 -4.00 16.45 -23.68
C GLN A 380 -2.68 15.76 -24.05
N PRO A 381 -2.39 15.56 -25.34
CA PRO A 381 -1.10 15.07 -25.79
C PRO A 381 0.01 16.03 -25.35
N SER A 382 0.97 15.54 -24.56
CA SER A 382 2.15 16.32 -24.18
C SER A 382 3.33 15.41 -23.91
N ALA A 383 4.54 15.94 -24.10
CA ALA A 383 5.74 15.29 -23.59
C ALA A 383 5.64 15.24 -22.06
N ALA A 384 5.44 14.04 -21.50
CA ALA A 384 5.39 13.89 -20.05
C ALA A 384 6.81 14.07 -19.48
N PRO A 385 7.03 15.03 -18.56
CA PRO A 385 8.28 15.07 -17.82
C PRO A 385 8.45 13.79 -16.99
N PRO A 386 9.66 13.51 -16.48
CA PRO A 386 9.84 12.45 -15.50
C PRO A 386 8.84 12.57 -14.35
N ILE A 387 8.34 11.43 -13.89
CA ILE A 387 7.45 11.34 -12.72
C ILE A 387 8.19 11.76 -11.47
N ALA A 388 9.44 11.32 -11.33
CA ALA A 388 10.31 11.65 -10.21
C ALA A 388 11.77 11.55 -10.63
N GLU A 389 12.61 12.40 -10.04
CA GLU A 389 14.06 12.33 -10.12
C GLU A 389 14.62 12.31 -8.70
N LEU A 390 15.40 11.29 -8.38
CA LEU A 390 15.98 11.11 -7.05
C LEU A 390 17.52 11.13 -7.12
N GLU A 391 18.14 11.41 -5.96
CA GLU A 391 19.59 11.38 -5.78
C GLU A 391 20.38 12.26 -6.76
N GLY A 392 19.81 13.42 -7.12
CA GLY A 392 20.42 14.33 -8.09
C GLY A 392 20.35 13.82 -9.53
N GLY A 393 19.31 13.06 -9.87
CA GLY A 393 19.05 12.55 -11.22
C GLY A 393 19.69 11.19 -11.52
N LYS A 394 20.23 10.49 -10.51
CA LYS A 394 20.76 9.12 -10.69
C LYS A 394 19.66 8.10 -10.93
N ILE A 395 18.50 8.31 -10.32
CA ILE A 395 17.32 7.47 -10.51
C ILE A 395 16.23 8.35 -11.09
N VAL A 396 15.71 7.96 -12.24
CA VAL A 396 14.68 8.70 -12.98
C VAL A 396 13.51 7.76 -13.24
N TYR A 397 12.33 8.15 -12.76
CA TYR A 397 11.09 7.42 -13.01
C TYR A 397 10.33 8.09 -14.14
N THR A 398 9.94 7.33 -15.15
CA THR A 398 9.13 7.80 -16.27
C THR A 398 7.82 7.05 -16.35
N ALA A 399 6.79 7.68 -16.93
CA ALA A 399 5.55 6.99 -17.21
C ALA A 399 5.75 5.88 -18.27
N PRO A 400 4.92 4.82 -18.25
CA PRO A 400 4.93 3.80 -19.28
C PRO A 400 4.84 4.40 -20.68
N LYS A 401 5.50 3.79 -21.67
CA LYS A 401 5.51 4.29 -23.05
C LYS A 401 4.12 4.37 -23.64
N GLU A 402 3.21 3.46 -23.26
CA GLU A 402 1.83 3.45 -23.75
C GLU A 402 1.08 4.74 -23.39
N ASP A 403 1.42 5.36 -22.25
CA ASP A 403 0.84 6.64 -21.82
C ASP A 403 1.25 7.81 -22.73
N LYS A 404 2.31 7.67 -23.52
CA LYS A 404 2.69 8.65 -24.56
C LYS A 404 1.82 8.48 -25.81
N ALA A 405 1.44 7.26 -26.13
CA ALA A 405 0.63 6.94 -27.31
C ALA A 405 -0.87 7.16 -27.06
N SER A 406 -1.37 6.81 -25.87
CA SER A 406 -2.78 6.92 -25.52
C SER A 406 -2.96 7.12 -24.02
N LYS A 407 -3.57 8.25 -23.65
CA LYS A 407 -3.97 8.60 -22.28
C LYS A 407 -5.28 7.89 -21.89
N LYS A 408 -5.28 6.55 -21.94
CA LYS A 408 -6.44 5.71 -21.58
C LYS A 408 -6.04 4.66 -20.56
N ALA A 409 -6.97 4.35 -19.65
CA ALA A 409 -6.86 3.17 -18.81
C ALA A 409 -6.84 1.91 -19.69
N ARG A 410 -6.21 0.85 -19.17
CA ARG A 410 -6.15 -0.45 -19.84
C ARG A 410 -6.80 -1.51 -18.97
N VAL A 411 -7.36 -2.55 -19.57
CA VAL A 411 -7.90 -3.72 -18.89
C VAL A 411 -6.95 -4.89 -19.16
N PHE A 412 -6.53 -5.57 -18.10
CA PHE A 412 -5.75 -6.80 -18.23
C PHE A 412 -6.68 -8.03 -18.21
N SER A 413 -6.50 -8.91 -19.21
CA SER A 413 -7.18 -10.21 -19.26
C SER A 413 -6.17 -11.36 -19.19
N PRO A 414 -6.09 -12.12 -18.09
CA PRO A 414 -5.18 -13.27 -18.03
C PRO A 414 -5.62 -14.52 -18.84
N LEU A 415 -6.83 -14.53 -19.43
CA LEU A 415 -7.26 -15.67 -20.29
C LEU A 415 -6.70 -15.55 -21.71
N GLU A 416 -6.66 -14.31 -22.21
CA GLU A 416 -6.04 -13.92 -23.46
C GLU A 416 -5.11 -12.76 -23.11
N PRO A 417 -3.86 -13.05 -22.66
CA PRO A 417 -2.95 -12.06 -22.10
C PRO A 417 -2.79 -10.83 -22.99
N ASN A 418 -3.54 -9.77 -22.65
CA ASN A 418 -3.54 -8.52 -23.37
C ASN A 418 -3.88 -7.35 -22.44
N PHE A 419 -3.56 -6.15 -22.91
CA PHE A 419 -3.88 -4.88 -22.26
C PHE A 419 -4.74 -4.03 -23.19
N ALA A 420 -6.06 -4.23 -23.12
CA ALA A 420 -7.00 -3.53 -23.99
C ALA A 420 -7.34 -2.14 -23.42
N ALA A 421 -7.28 -1.09 -24.24
CA ALA A 421 -7.70 0.25 -23.83
C ALA A 421 -9.20 0.28 -23.48
N VAL A 422 -9.57 1.04 -22.46
CA VAL A 422 -10.95 1.23 -22.01
C VAL A 422 -11.23 2.71 -21.77
N ASP A 423 -12.42 3.15 -22.17
CA ASP A 423 -12.87 4.53 -22.03
C ASP A 423 -13.67 4.74 -20.73
N TRP A 424 -13.76 6.00 -20.28
CA TRP A 424 -14.48 6.38 -19.06
C TRP A 424 -15.93 5.90 -19.06
N ASP A 425 -16.62 6.03 -20.19
CA ASP A 425 -17.99 5.55 -20.31
C ASP A 425 -18.08 4.04 -20.15
N ALA A 426 -17.04 3.27 -20.49
CA ALA A 426 -17.04 1.83 -20.26
C ALA A 426 -16.74 1.46 -18.80
N VAL A 427 -15.91 2.25 -18.09
CA VAL A 427 -15.52 1.99 -16.70
C VAL A 427 -16.56 2.51 -15.70
N CYS A 428 -17.04 3.73 -15.90
CA CYS A 428 -17.89 4.44 -14.95
C CYS A 428 -19.39 4.21 -15.23
N GLN A 429 -19.75 2.94 -15.41
CA GLN A 429 -21.14 2.51 -15.55
C GLN A 429 -21.56 1.64 -14.37
N LYS A 430 -22.67 2.00 -13.74
CA LYS A 430 -23.37 1.13 -12.80
C LYS A 430 -24.75 0.81 -13.40
N PRO A 431 -25.05 -0.45 -13.73
CA PRO A 431 -26.37 -0.84 -14.23
C PRO A 431 -27.48 -0.33 -13.29
N GLY A 432 -28.49 0.33 -13.86
CA GLY A 432 -29.60 0.93 -13.10
C GLY A 432 -29.28 2.25 -12.39
N HIS A 433 -28.05 2.79 -12.52
CA HIS A 433 -27.71 4.13 -12.06
C HIS A 433 -27.89 5.14 -13.19
N GLY A 434 -28.93 5.98 -13.11
CA GLY A 434 -29.30 6.92 -14.17
C GLY A 434 -28.48 8.22 -14.19
N VAL A 435 -27.61 8.45 -13.20
CA VAL A 435 -26.77 9.65 -13.14
C VAL A 435 -25.49 9.40 -13.93
N PRO A 436 -25.18 10.21 -14.96
CA PRO A 436 -23.92 10.11 -15.68
C PRO A 436 -22.72 10.35 -14.75
N TRP A 437 -21.63 9.61 -14.98
CA TRP A 437 -20.44 9.66 -14.10
C TRP A 437 -19.84 11.06 -13.98
N HIS A 438 -19.89 11.87 -15.04
CA HIS A 438 -19.33 13.23 -15.05
C HIS A 438 -20.10 14.18 -14.12
N GLU A 439 -21.41 13.96 -13.93
CA GLU A 439 -22.23 14.75 -12.99
C GLU A 439 -21.85 14.40 -11.54
N GLU A 440 -21.64 13.12 -11.24
CA GLU A 440 -21.23 12.67 -9.91
C GLU A 440 -19.79 13.05 -9.55
N LEU A 441 -18.89 12.95 -10.53
CA LEU A 441 -17.46 13.18 -10.36
C LEU A 441 -17.10 14.67 -10.29
N PHE A 442 -17.60 15.49 -11.22
CA PHE A 442 -17.23 16.90 -11.31
C PHE A 442 -18.14 17.83 -10.50
N ARG A 443 -19.43 17.50 -10.40
CA ARG A 443 -20.46 18.31 -9.70
C ARG A 443 -20.43 19.80 -10.06
N ASP A 444 -20.13 20.12 -11.32
CA ASP A 444 -19.92 21.50 -11.80
C ASP A 444 -20.98 21.99 -12.78
N GLY A 445 -21.95 21.15 -13.13
CA GLY A 445 -23.06 21.48 -14.03
C GLY A 445 -22.65 21.75 -15.48
N LYS A 446 -21.43 21.39 -15.89
CA LYS A 446 -20.90 21.63 -17.25
C LYS A 446 -21.16 20.49 -18.24
N GLY A 447 -21.88 19.44 -17.83
CA GLY A 447 -22.19 18.29 -18.70
C GLY A 447 -20.97 17.38 -18.98
N PRO A 448 -21.01 16.61 -20.08
CA PRO A 448 -19.96 15.65 -20.43
C PRO A 448 -18.55 16.25 -20.50
N LEU A 449 -17.53 15.43 -20.33
CA LEU A 449 -16.14 15.86 -20.49
C LEU A 449 -15.81 16.00 -21.98
N GLU A 450 -15.65 17.24 -22.45
CA GLU A 450 -15.13 17.51 -23.78
C GLU A 450 -13.60 17.51 -23.76
N ILE A 451 -13.00 16.59 -24.50
CA ILE A 451 -11.56 16.58 -24.78
C ILE A 451 -11.43 17.09 -26.21
N THR A 452 -11.14 18.39 -26.37
CA THR A 452 -10.76 18.94 -27.67
C THR A 452 -9.53 18.19 -28.16
N ARG A 453 -9.71 17.42 -29.24
CA ARG A 453 -8.60 16.87 -30.02
C ARG A 453 -8.19 17.98 -30.97
N GLU A 454 -7.03 18.59 -30.71
CA GLU A 454 -6.37 19.43 -31.73
C GLU A 454 -5.92 18.58 -32.93
#